data_AF-A0A2H0DFJ5-F1
#
_entry.id   AF-A0A2H0DFJ5-F1
#
_cell.length_a   1.000
_cell.length_b   1.000
_cell.length_c   1.000
_cell.angle_alpha   90.00
_cell.angle_beta   90.00
_cell.angle_gamma   90.00
#
_symmetry.space_group_name_H-M   'P 1'
#
loop_
_entity.id
_entity.type
_entity.pdbx_description
1 polymer ?
#
loop_
_entity_poly.entity_id
_entity_poly.type
_entity_poly.pdbx_seq_one_letter_code
_entity_poly.pdbx_strand_id
1 'polypeptide(L)'
;MNYHIIKVSRSHIDQQCLEITLILKPQRWEKLLKKIPTGKITYRGYAEQWYDSIDYQPAPASLVKILFAISYHQEYRHIQQPFNSAKNN
;
A
#
# COMPACT_ATOMS: atom_id res chain seq x y z
N MET A 1 -12.26 -3.08 9.58
CA MET A 1 -11.03 -2.42 9.08
C MET A 1 -11.12 -2.08 7.60
N ASN A 2 -11.12 -0.79 7.26
CA ASN A 2 -11.05 -0.32 5.87
C ASN A 2 -9.64 0.22 5.58
N TYR A 3 -8.99 -0.36 4.58
CA TYR A 3 -7.72 0.12 4.03
C TYR A 3 -8.00 1.01 2.83
N HIS A 4 -7.43 2.22 2.84
CA HIS A 4 -7.47 3.11 1.69
C HIS A 4 -6.06 3.29 1.15
N ILE A 5 -5.84 2.92 -0.10
CA ILE A 5 -4.58 3.22 -0.80
C ILE A 5 -4.50 4.74 -0.97
N ILE A 6 -3.45 5.34 -0.43
CA ILE A 6 -3.22 6.79 -0.56
C ILE A 6 -2.01 7.14 -1.41
N LYS A 7 -1.09 6.19 -1.58
CA LYS A 7 0.10 6.37 -2.39
C LYS A 7 0.60 5.01 -2.87
N VAL A 8 0.97 4.96 -4.13
CA VAL A 8 1.79 3.88 -4.68
C VAL A 8 2.99 4.57 -5.34
N SER A 9 4.19 4.13 -5.01
CA SER A 9 5.43 4.61 -5.61
C SER A 9 6.35 3.43 -5.90
N ARG A 10 7.26 3.59 -6.85
CA ARG A 10 8.38 2.64 -6.99
C ARG A 10 9.36 2.87 -5.85
N SER A 11 9.95 1.78 -5.36
CA SER A 11 11.05 1.88 -4.40
C SER A 11 12.22 2.60 -5.05
N HIS A 12 12.87 3.46 -4.27
CA HIS A 12 14.09 4.16 -4.71
C HIS A 12 15.30 3.23 -4.80
N ILE A 13 15.24 2.08 -4.12
CA ILE A 13 16.33 1.11 -4.02
C ILE A 13 16.23 0.05 -5.13
N ASP A 14 15.01 -0.37 -5.46
CA ASP A 14 14.73 -1.39 -6.47
C ASP A 14 13.53 -0.97 -7.31
N GLN A 15 13.75 -0.75 -8.62
CA GLN A 15 12.72 -0.29 -9.54
C GLN A 15 11.63 -1.34 -9.82
N GLN A 16 11.89 -2.61 -9.51
CA GLN A 16 10.87 -3.68 -9.56
C GLN A 16 9.96 -3.64 -8.33
N CYS A 17 10.46 -3.19 -7.19
CA CYS A 17 9.69 -3.09 -5.96
C CYS A 17 8.76 -1.87 -5.96
N LEU A 18 7.55 -2.07 -5.41
CA LEU A 18 6.61 -1.00 -5.12
C LEU A 18 6.55 -0.74 -3.61
N GLU A 19 6.24 0.50 -3.28
CA GLU A 19 5.87 0.98 -1.96
C GLU A 19 4.42 1.44 -2.00
N ILE A 20 3.56 0.75 -1.26
CA ILE A 20 2.13 1.05 -1.19
C ILE A 20 1.80 1.52 0.22
N THR A 21 1.43 2.80 0.34
CA THR A 21 0.97 3.38 1.60
C THR A 21 -0.55 3.27 1.70
N LEU A 22 -1.01 2.64 2.77
CA LEU A 22 -2.41 2.49 3.13
C LEU A 22 -2.72 3.37 4.34
N ILE A 23 -3.87 4.05 4.34
CA ILE A 23 -4.46 4.59 5.56
C ILE A 23 -5.43 3.57 6.14
N LEU A 24 -5.20 3.20 7.39
CA LEU A 24 -6.17 2.50 8.22
C LEU A 24 -7.17 3.51 8.78
N LYS A 25 -8.40 3.50 8.25
CA LYS A 25 -9.50 4.28 8.84
C LYS A 25 -10.35 3.34 9.69
N PRO A 26 -10.30 3.46 11.03
CA PRO A 26 -11.24 2.72 11.87
C PRO A 26 -12.66 3.23 11.64
N GLN A 27 -13.63 2.33 11.66
CA GLN A 27 -15.04 2.68 11.71
C GLN A 27 -15.38 3.37 13.05
N ARG A 28 -16.50 4.10 13.11
CA ARG A 28 -16.86 4.91 14.30
C ARG A 28 -16.89 4.09 15.59
N TRP A 29 -17.33 2.83 15.50
CA TRP A 29 -17.39 1.86 16.59
C TRP A 29 -16.02 1.26 16.93
N GLU A 30 -15.16 1.02 15.92
CA GLU A 30 -13.77 0.59 16.11
C GLU A 30 -12.92 1.62 16.88
N LYS A 31 -13.21 2.93 16.71
CA LYS A 31 -12.57 4.01 17.49
C LYS A 31 -12.89 3.96 18.98
N LEU A 32 -14.10 3.54 19.34
CA LEU A 32 -14.53 3.40 20.74
C LEU A 32 -13.78 2.28 21.46
N LEU A 33 -13.34 1.25 20.74
CA LEU A 33 -12.70 0.06 21.30
C LEU A 33 -11.17 0.18 21.49
N LYS A 34 -10.57 1.35 21.26
CA LYS A 34 -9.17 1.75 21.58
C LYS A 34 -8.01 0.85 21.11
N LYS A 35 -8.25 -0.27 20.42
CA LYS A 35 -7.21 -1.27 20.10
C LYS A 35 -6.85 -1.40 18.61
N ILE A 36 -7.39 -0.53 17.75
CA ILE A 36 -7.12 -0.64 16.31
C ILE A 36 -6.07 0.39 15.91
N PRO A 37 -4.93 -0.03 15.30
CA PRO A 37 -3.90 0.90 14.85
C PRO A 37 -4.49 1.85 13.81
N THR A 38 -4.57 3.13 14.17
CA THR A 38 -4.99 4.22 13.30
C THR A 38 -3.75 4.88 12.73
N GLY A 39 -3.60 4.90 11.40
CA GLY A 39 -2.42 5.51 10.83
C GLY A 39 -2.17 5.16 9.37
N LYS A 40 -0.99 5.58 8.93
CA LYS A 40 -0.43 5.19 7.64
C LYS A 40 0.48 4.00 7.86
N ILE A 41 0.30 2.96 7.07
CA ILE A 41 1.21 1.82 6.98
C ILE A 41 1.72 1.75 5.55
N THR A 42 3.01 1.55 5.38
CA THR A 42 3.61 1.41 4.04
C THR A 42 4.14 -0.01 3.91
N TYR A 43 3.64 -0.71 2.89
CA TYR A 43 4.17 -2.02 2.51
C TYR A 43 5.13 -1.86 1.35
N ARG A 44 6.26 -2.54 1.42
CA ARG A 44 7.22 -2.63 0.33
C ARG A 44 7.25 -4.07 -0.17
N GLY A 45 7.30 -4.24 -1.48
CA GLY A 45 7.29 -5.58 -2.06
C GLY A 45 7.06 -5.60 -3.56
N TYR A 46 7.08 -6.83 -4.07
CA TYR A 46 6.74 -7.15 -5.46
C TYR A 46 6.16 -8.56 -5.51
N ALA A 47 5.20 -8.77 -6.43
CA ALA A 47 4.49 -10.04 -6.58
C ALA A 47 3.89 -10.52 -5.24
N GLU A 48 4.30 -11.67 -4.72
CA GLU A 48 3.74 -12.26 -3.49
C GLU A 48 4.52 -11.85 -2.22
N GLN A 49 5.67 -11.19 -2.37
CA GLN A 49 6.56 -10.87 -1.26
C GLN A 49 6.36 -9.43 -0.82
N TRP A 50 5.67 -9.26 0.30
CA TRP A 50 5.37 -7.95 0.89
C TRP A 50 5.69 -7.91 2.36
N TYR A 51 6.29 -6.81 2.80
CA TYR A 51 6.63 -6.56 4.19
C TYR A 51 6.33 -5.11 4.58
N ASP A 52 6.08 -4.89 5.86
CA ASP A 52 6.01 -3.55 6.43
C ASP A 52 7.37 -2.87 6.27
N SER A 53 7.38 -1.67 5.69
CA SER A 53 8.61 -0.90 5.44
C SER A 53 9.35 -0.46 6.72
N ILE A 54 8.68 -0.42 7.87
CA ILE A 54 9.24 0.01 9.15
C ILE A 54 9.80 -1.19 9.90
N ASP A 55 8.94 -2.18 10.17
CA ASP A 55 9.26 -3.30 11.06
C ASP A 55 9.70 -4.58 10.32
N TYR A 56 9.72 -4.55 8.98
CA TYR A 56 10.07 -5.68 8.11
C TYR A 56 9.26 -6.96 8.34
N GLN A 57 8.11 -6.83 9.01
CA GLN A 57 7.18 -7.93 9.24
C GLN A 57 6.43 -8.25 7.95
N PRO A 58 6.16 -9.53 7.65
CA PRO A 58 5.40 -9.91 6.46
C PRO A 58 4.00 -9.30 6.50
N ALA A 59 3.53 -8.84 5.33
CA ALA A 59 2.18 -8.32 5.21
C ALA A 59 1.14 -9.43 5.48
N PRO A 60 0.00 -9.10 6.10
CA PRO A 60 -1.08 -10.07 6.29
C PRO A 60 -1.53 -10.70 4.96
N ALA A 61 -1.80 -12.00 4.95
CA ALA A 61 -2.16 -12.72 3.72
C ALA A 61 -3.36 -12.12 2.97
N SER A 62 -4.31 -11.52 3.69
CA SER A 62 -5.45 -10.79 3.10
C SER A 62 -5.02 -9.55 2.32
N LEU A 63 -4.00 -8.83 2.80
CA LEU A 63 -3.42 -7.66 2.14
C LEU A 63 -2.50 -8.09 0.99
N VAL A 64 -1.72 -9.15 1.15
CA VAL A 64 -0.81 -9.65 0.10
C VAL A 64 -1.55 -9.86 -1.22
N LYS A 65 -2.76 -10.42 -1.21
CA LYS A 65 -3.57 -10.59 -2.43
C LYS A 65 -3.85 -9.28 -3.16
N ILE A 66 -4.17 -8.23 -2.40
CA ILE A 66 -4.49 -6.90 -2.95
C ILE A 66 -3.20 -6.22 -3.43
N LEU A 67 -2.13 -6.29 -2.63
CA LEU A 67 -0.83 -5.71 -2.98
C LEU A 67 -0.23 -6.38 -4.22
N PHE A 68 -0.34 -7.71 -4.32
CA PHE A 68 -0.01 -8.50 -5.51
C PHE A 68 -0.78 -7.98 -6.72
N ALA A 69 -2.11 -7.89 -6.61
CA ALA A 69 -2.96 -7.40 -7.70
C ALA A 69 -2.49 -6.03 -8.19
N ILE A 70 -2.24 -5.10 -7.27
CA ILE A 70 -1.74 -3.76 -7.59
C ILE A 70 -0.38 -3.79 -8.28
N SER A 71 0.52 -4.69 -7.89
CA SER A 71 1.87 -4.76 -8.50
C SER A 71 1.92 -5.46 -9.85
N TYR A 72 1.06 -6.46 -10.06
CA TYR A 72 1.20 -7.39 -11.18
C TYR A 72 0.17 -7.16 -12.29
N HIS A 73 -1.08 -6.82 -11.94
CA HIS A 73 -2.14 -6.69 -12.93
C HIS A 73 -2.08 -5.36 -13.65
N GLN A 74 -2.22 -5.41 -14.98
CA GLN A 74 -2.13 -4.25 -15.87
C GLN A 74 -3.21 -3.20 -15.57
N GLU A 75 -4.37 -3.62 -15.07
CA GLU A 75 -5.48 -2.74 -14.70
C GLU A 75 -5.09 -1.69 -13.65
N TYR A 76 -4.08 -1.96 -12.80
CA TYR A 76 -3.61 -1.03 -11.77
C TYR A 76 -2.42 -0.16 -12.21
N ARG A 77 -1.96 -0.25 -13.47
CA ARG A 77 -0.82 0.59 -13.93
C ARG A 77 -1.04 2.10 -13.71
N HIS A 78 -2.28 2.55 -13.82
CA HIS A 78 -2.66 3.95 -13.64
C HIS A 78 -2.37 4.48 -12.22
N ILE A 79 -2.41 3.61 -11.20
CA ILE A 79 -2.03 3.98 -9.82
C ILE A 79 -0.55 3.69 -9.52
N GLN A 80 0.11 2.79 -10.26
CA GLN A 80 1.53 2.49 -10.08
C GLN A 80 2.46 3.64 -10.52
N GLN A 81 1.97 4.53 -11.38
CA GLN A 81 2.75 5.67 -11.87
C GLN A 81 2.63 6.85 -10.90
N PRO A 82 3.75 7.53 -10.58
CA PRO A 82 3.67 8.79 -9.84
C PRO A 82 2.80 9.77 -10.65
N PHE A 83 1.91 10.50 -9.96
CA PHE A 83 0.97 11.50 -10.50
C PHE A 83 1.61 12.69 -11.27
N ASN A 84 2.87 12.58 -11.71
CA ASN A 84 3.67 13.65 -12.30
C ASN A 84 3.64 13.73 -13.83
N SER A 85 2.79 12.99 -14.53
CA SER A 85 2.68 13.10 -16.00
C SER A 85 1.72 14.18 -16.49
N ALA A 86 1.16 15.02 -15.60
CA ALA A 86 0.19 16.07 -15.96
C ALA A 86 0.69 17.51 -15.73
N LYS A 87 1.99 17.77 -15.91
CA LYS A 87 2.52 19.13 -16.08
C LYS A 87 3.56 19.15 -17.18
N ASN A 88 3.10 19.34 -18.41
CA ASN A 88 3.82 19.99 -19.51
C ASN A 88 2.80 20.29 -20.61
N ASN A 89 2.22 21.49 -20.56
CA ASN A 89 1.71 22.25 -21.70
C ASN A 89 1.76 23.73 -21.31
#